data_AF-A0A1H8JHF7-F1
#
_entry.id   AF-A0A1H8JHF7-F1
#
_cell.length_a   1.000
_cell.length_b   1.000
_cell.length_c   1.000
_cell.angle_alpha   90.00
_cell.angle_beta   90.00
_cell.angle_gamma   90.00
#
_symmetry.space_group_name_H-M   'P 1'
#
loop_
_entity.id
_entity.type
_entity.pdbx_description
1 polymer ?
#
loop_
_entity_poly.entity_id
_entity_poly.type
_entity_poly.pdbx_seq_one_letter_code
_entity_poly.pdbx_strand_id
1 'polypeptide(L)' 'MEDHAPVTLTLFDPFVDRQAHGIVMQVDRQLKRIKLRVSVDDWGWIDMSEIIAAIT' A
#
# COMPACT_ATOMS: atom_id res chain seq x y z
N MET A 1 -17.96 -11.45 0.24
CA MET A 1 -16.65 -11.51 0.90
C MET A 1 -15.77 -10.61 0.07
N GLU A 2 -15.54 -9.38 0.50
CA GLU A 2 -14.55 -8.53 -0.17
C GLU A 2 -13.18 -9.10 0.20
N ASP A 3 -12.46 -9.61 -0.80
CA ASP A 3 -11.12 -10.18 -0.68
C ASP A 3 -10.12 -9.08 -0.29
N HIS A 4 -10.12 -8.77 0.99
CA HIS A 4 -9.21 -7.86 1.64
C HIS A 4 -7.95 -8.62 2.02
N ALA A 5 -7.18 -9.05 1.01
CA ALA A 5 -5.93 -9.74 1.23
C ALA A 5 -4.93 -8.80 1.94
N PRO A 6 -4.28 -9.24 3.02
CA PRO A 6 -3.16 -8.51 3.58
C PRO A 6 -2.03 -8.47 2.55
N VAL A 7 -1.38 -7.32 2.45
CA VAL A 7 -0.22 -7.09 1.59
C VAL A 7 0.87 -6.39 2.41
N THR A 8 2.11 -6.76 2.13
CA THR A 8 3.29 -6.02 2.56
C THR A 8 3.83 -5.28 1.35
N LEU A 9 3.82 -3.96 1.41
CA LEU A 9 4.42 -3.08 0.40
C LEU A 9 5.77 -2.59 0.91
N THR A 10 6.80 -2.70 0.08
CA THR A 10 8.07 -2.01 0.27
C THR A 10 8.03 -0.74 -0.54
N LEU A 11 8.11 0.40 0.14
CA LEU A 11 8.07 1.74 -0.41
C LEU A 11 9.48 2.32 -0.43
N PHE A 12 9.82 2.97 -1.53
CA PHE A 12 11.05 3.73 -1.67
C PHE A 12 11.01 4.95 -0.76
N ASP A 13 12.08 5.14 -0.02
CA ASP A 13 12.33 6.35 0.76
C ASP A 13 13.80 6.76 0.55
N PRO A 14 14.10 8.05 0.45
CA PRO A 14 15.47 8.52 0.17
C PRO A 14 16.49 8.14 1.25
N PHE A 15 16.05 7.79 2.46
CA PHE A 15 16.94 7.37 3.55
C PHE A 15 16.96 5.85 3.73
N VAL A 16 15.78 5.25 3.91
CA VAL A 16 15.65 3.81 4.13
C VAL A 16 14.27 3.33 3.69
N ASP A 17 14.25 2.38 2.76
CA ASP A 17 13.02 1.78 2.25
C ASP A 17 12.06 1.43 3.40
N ARG A 18 10.84 1.93 3.30
CA ARG A 18 9.80 1.75 4.32
C ARG A 18 8.94 0.56 3.98
N GLN A 19 8.65 -0.28 4.97
CA GLN A 19 7.65 -1.34 4.82
C GLN A 19 6.29 -0.88 5.37
N ALA A 20 5.25 -1.09 4.58
CA ALA A 20 3.86 -0.87 4.96
C ALA A 20 3.11 -2.20 4.87
N HIS A 21 2.65 -2.70 6.02
CA HIS A 21 1.83 -3.90 6.09
C HIS A 21 0.37 -3.48 6.31
N GLY A 22 -0.52 -3.95 5.45
CA GLY A 22 -1.93 -3.56 5.56
C GLY A 22 -2.81 -4.26 4.56
N ILE A 23 -4.07 -3.86 4.53
CA ILE A 23 -5.07 -4.40 3.62
C ILE A 23 -5.26 -3.42 2.47
N VAL A 24 -5.22 -3.92 1.24
CA VAL A 24 -5.60 -3.12 0.07
C VAL A 24 -7.12 -2.93 0.10
N MET A 25 -7.53 -1.67 0.25
CA MET A 25 -8.94 -1.30 0.23
C MET A 25 -9.39 -0.92 -1.17
N GLN A 26 -8.52 -0.25 -1.93
CA GLN A 26 -8.85 0.26 -3.26
C GLN A 26 -7.60 0.43 -4.12
N VAL A 27 -7.74 0.25 -5.43
CA VAL A 27 -6.67 0.49 -6.40
C VAL A 27 -7.17 1.48 -7.45
N ASP A 28 -6.52 2.64 -7.53
CA ASP A 28 -6.80 3.67 -8.53
C ASP A 28 -5.73 3.60 -9.63
N ARG A 29 -6.10 3.07 -10.79
CA ARG A 29 -5.19 2.91 -11.93
C ARG A 29 -4.97 4.19 -12.74
N GLN A 30 -5.89 5.15 -12.66
CA GLN A 30 -5.75 6.42 -13.39
C GLN A 30 -4.69 7.29 -12.73
N LEU A 31 -4.78 7.42 -11.41
CA LEU A 31 -3.81 8.17 -10.60
C LEU A 31 -2.64 7.30 -10.13
N LYS A 32 -2.63 6.01 -10.49
CA LYS A 32 -1.59 5.03 -10.14
C LYS A 32 -1.28 5.03 -8.64
N ARG A 33 -2.31 4.84 -7.82
CA ARG A 33 -2.19 4.85 -6.37
C ARG A 33 -3.06 3.77 -5.74
N ILE A 34 -2.67 3.32 -4.56
CA ILE A 34 -3.34 2.25 -3.82
C ILE A 34 -3.76 2.79 -2.46
N LYS A 35 -5.01 2.54 -2.08
CA LYS A 35 -5.48 2.83 -0.73
C LYS A 35 -5.16 1.63 0.16
N LEU A 36 -4.21 1.82 1.07
CA LEU A 36 -3.81 0.83 2.05
C LEU A 36 -4.38 1.20 3.41
N ARG A 37 -4.95 0.21 4.09
CA ARG A 37 -5.37 0.31 5.49
C ARG A 37 -4.37 -0.44 6.36
N VAL A 38 -3.57 0.30 7.12
CA VAL A 38 -2.55 -0.26 8.03
C VAL A 38 -3.18 -0.58 9.39
N SER A 39 -4.19 0.18 9.81
CA SER A 39 -4.92 -0.04 11.06
C SER A 39 -6.36 0.49 10.99
N VAL A 40 -7.14 0.37 12.07
CA VAL A 40 -8.54 0.81 12.07
C VAL A 40 -8.67 2.32 11.81
N ASP A 41 -7.74 3.10 12.34
CA ASP A 41 -7.71 4.56 12.22
C ASP A 41 -6.61 5.06 11.26
N ASP A 42 -5.79 4.16 10.72
CA ASP A 42 -4.66 4.51 9.85
C ASP A 42 -4.88 3.94 8.45
N TRP A 43 -5.38 4.79 7.56
CA TRP A 43 -5.48 4.54 6.13
C TRP A 43 -4.80 5.66 5.34
N GLY A 44 -4.25 5.29 4.19
CA GLY A 44 -3.55 6.25 3.33
C GLY A 44 -3.61 5.84 1.87
N TRP A 45 -3.41 6.83 1.00
CA TRP A 45 -3.08 6.58 -0.39
C TRP A 45 -1.57 6.49 -0.52
N ILE A 46 -1.09 5.44 -1.20
CA ILE A 46 0.30 5.22 -1.53
C ILE A 46 0.41 5.30 -3.05
N ASP A 47 1.31 6.14 -3.55
CA ASP A 47 1.56 6.23 -4.98
C ASP A 47 2.33 4.98 -5.45
N MET A 48 1.89 4.37 -6.56
CA MET A 48 2.51 3.17 -7.10
C MET A 48 3.95 3.42 -7.57
N SER A 49 4.31 4.67 -7.87
CA SER A 49 5.69 5.06 -8.18
C SER A 49 6.63 4.89 -7.00
N GLU A 50 6.11 4.92 -5.77
CA GLU A 50 6.91 4.70 -4.56
C GLU A 50 7.05 3.20 -4.25
N ILE A 51 6.23 2.33 -4.86
CA ILE A 51 6.25 0.89 -4.54
C ILE A 51 7.42 0.21 -5.26
N ILE A 52 8.38 -0.29 -4.49
CA ILE A 52 9.50 -1.12 -4.96
C ILE A 52 9.04 -2.57 -5.12
N ALA A 53 8.30 -3.08 -4.14
CA ALA A 53 7.85 -4.47 -4.10
C ALA A 53 6.52 -4.62 -3.37
N ALA A 54 5.76 -5.64 -3.76
CA ALA A 54 4.52 -6.03 -3.10
C ALA A 54 4.50 -7.55 -2.88
N ILE A 55 4.18 -7.96 -1.66
CA ILE A 55 4.19 -9.36 -1.23
C ILE A 55 2.88 -9.65 -0.50
N THR A 56 2.24 -10.78 -0.81
CA THR A 56 0.99 -11.26 -0.17
C THR A 56 1.27 -12.36 0.83
#